data_AF-Q6AIW9-F1
#
_entry.id   AF-Q6AIW9-F1
#
_cell.length_a   1.000
_cell.length_b   1.000
_cell.length_c   1.000
_cell.angle_alpha   90.00
_cell.angle_beta   90.00
_cell.angle_gamma   90.00
#
_symmetry.space_group_name_H-M   'P 1'
#
loop_
_entity.id
_entity.type
_entity.pdbx_description
1 polymer ?
#
loop_
_entity_poly.entity_id
_entity_poly.type
_entity_poly.pdbx_seq_one_letter_code
_entity_poly.pdbx_strand_id
1 'polypeptide(L)'
;MVKEYLFSYNKTVELDLGENFDLSATDTKKKYLISNSKESLSEIYAAEINFYFENSEDELQEKIHNIKELYKARSTALDYDQTIEHSVEIGKRITIISQGEQAKLNEALQAHGFTISTLSPADISIQGHIGKLTISCQQAKDCTQSQTDQIIWFDAPQYSSAISGVYDPKSFSLEGLIRKVSENCGAYPFLNYIKHNSSICLDTLKRGASCHKCADICPTNGIVHRNGDLLFSAIDCQACGQCISICPSGALSYAQMPRASFKDICLFYREKTALLLPEGSDLERIRLPLKKDVLPFAIKTAGFLDESHLLTLIQTSGRPIIIYTDQPSEVTKEIVQLVNAIFQSKYQRPAICLCHDAKELEQAMQETSPLAGSIFQLDVVAPKKREIFSLRLAHLVGDNDLGTLSTGPHIHYGTLSLNQES
;
A
#
# COMPACT_ATOMS: atom_id res chain seq x y z
N MET A 1 -21.61 -27.07 9.18
CA MET A 1 -21.28 -25.68 8.85
C MET A 1 -20.26 -25.66 7.72
N VAL A 2 -20.29 -24.65 6.86
CA VAL A 2 -19.25 -24.47 5.83
C VAL A 2 -18.01 -23.94 6.54
N LYS A 3 -16.88 -24.64 6.45
CA LYS A 3 -15.61 -24.15 7.02
C LYS A 3 -15.01 -23.13 6.05
N GLU A 4 -14.94 -21.88 6.48
CA GLU A 4 -14.53 -20.73 5.67
C GLU A 4 -13.02 -20.45 5.75
N TYR A 5 -12.35 -20.92 6.80
CA TYR A 5 -10.93 -20.69 7.03
C TYR A 5 -10.14 -21.99 6.95
N LEU A 6 -8.94 -21.94 6.37
CA LEU A 6 -8.00 -23.06 6.40
C LEU A 6 -6.80 -22.69 7.27
N PHE A 7 -6.56 -23.49 8.31
CA PHE A 7 -5.28 -23.51 9.00
C PHE A 7 -4.57 -24.82 8.68
N SER A 8 -3.45 -24.73 7.96
CA SER A 8 -2.59 -25.86 7.61
C SER A 8 -1.20 -25.65 8.21
N TYR A 9 -0.67 -26.70 8.85
CA TYR A 9 0.67 -26.71 9.42
C TYR A 9 1.30 -28.11 9.34
N ASN A 10 2.58 -28.17 8.95
CA ASN A 10 3.25 -29.43 8.58
C ASN A 10 3.58 -30.37 9.76
N LYS A 11 3.42 -29.92 11.02
CA LYS A 11 3.67 -30.76 12.21
C LYS A 11 2.35 -31.14 12.87
N THR A 12 2.30 -32.35 13.43
CA THR A 12 1.16 -32.84 14.22
C THR A 12 1.03 -32.02 15.50
N VAL A 13 0.21 -30.97 15.46
CA VAL A 13 -0.19 -30.20 16.63
C VAL A 13 -1.72 -30.27 16.71
N GLU A 14 -2.23 -30.80 17.82
CA GLU A 14 -3.67 -30.75 18.08
C GLU A 14 -4.05 -29.32 18.47
N LEU A 15 -4.78 -28.64 17.57
CA LEU A 15 -5.25 -27.28 17.76
C LEU A 15 -6.78 -27.28 17.70
N ASP A 16 -7.42 -26.62 18.67
CA ASP A 16 -8.86 -26.32 18.62
C ASP A 16 -9.09 -24.86 18.21
N LEU A 17 -9.22 -24.65 16.90
CA LEU A 17 -9.55 -23.34 16.34
C LEU A 17 -11.07 -23.08 16.27
N GLY A 18 -11.92 -24.09 16.55
CA GLY A 18 -13.37 -24.02 16.44
C GLY A 18 -13.93 -24.43 15.06
N GLU A 19 -15.25 -24.45 14.96
CA GLU A 19 -15.98 -25.11 13.86
C GLU A 19 -15.81 -24.47 12.48
N ASN A 20 -15.46 -23.18 12.42
CA ASN A 20 -15.26 -22.47 11.15
C ASN A 20 -13.92 -22.80 10.47
N PHE A 21 -13.03 -23.53 11.17
CA PHE A 21 -11.70 -23.86 10.69
C PHE A 21 -11.62 -25.26 10.09
N ASP A 22 -11.03 -25.32 8.91
CA ASP A 22 -10.52 -26.54 8.34
C ASP A 22 -9.07 -26.75 8.77
N LEU A 23 -8.82 -27.92 9.37
CA LEU A 23 -7.52 -28.37 9.82
C LEU A 23 -7.06 -29.62 9.05
N SER A 24 -7.91 -30.14 8.16
CA SER A 24 -7.69 -31.43 7.52
C SER A 24 -6.67 -31.37 6.38
N ALA A 25 -6.40 -30.18 5.81
CA ALA A 25 -5.47 -29.95 4.70
C ALA A 25 -5.65 -30.92 3.50
N THR A 26 -6.79 -31.60 3.38
CA THR A 26 -6.96 -32.76 2.50
C THR A 26 -7.54 -32.44 1.12
N ASP A 27 -8.16 -31.28 0.92
CA ASP A 27 -8.84 -30.92 -0.32
C ASP A 27 -8.28 -29.63 -0.93
N THR A 28 -7.49 -29.78 -2.00
CA THR A 28 -6.89 -28.67 -2.76
C THR A 28 -7.88 -27.94 -3.67
N LYS A 29 -9.10 -28.49 -3.86
CA LYS A 29 -10.14 -27.88 -4.71
C LYS A 29 -11.11 -27.01 -3.94
N LYS A 30 -11.15 -27.14 -2.62
CA LYS A 30 -12.01 -26.31 -1.77
C LYS A 30 -11.49 -24.88 -1.73
N LYS A 31 -12.39 -23.92 -1.93
CA LYS A 31 -12.10 -22.49 -1.82
C LYS A 31 -12.38 -21.99 -0.41
N TYR A 32 -11.44 -21.25 0.17
CA TYR A 32 -11.53 -20.63 1.50
C TYR A 32 -11.61 -19.11 1.38
N LEU A 33 -12.16 -18.43 2.38
CA LEU A 33 -12.03 -16.98 2.46
C LEU A 33 -10.60 -16.59 2.81
N ILE A 34 -10.05 -17.23 3.85
CA ILE A 34 -8.71 -16.93 4.37
C ILE A 34 -7.97 -18.24 4.59
N SER A 35 -6.72 -18.30 4.15
CA SER A 35 -5.85 -19.46 4.32
C SER A 35 -4.42 -19.05 4.64
N ASN A 36 -3.76 -19.78 5.55
CA ASN A 36 -2.32 -19.67 5.81
C ASN A 36 -1.45 -20.56 4.89
N SER A 37 -2.03 -21.26 3.90
CA SER A 37 -1.32 -22.16 2.97
C SER A 37 -1.36 -21.63 1.54
N LYS A 38 -0.20 -21.64 0.87
CA LYS A 38 -0.07 -21.20 -0.54
C LYS A 38 -0.69 -22.20 -1.53
N GLU A 39 -0.82 -23.45 -1.10
CA GLU A 39 -1.30 -24.56 -1.91
C GLU A 39 -2.83 -24.61 -2.02
N SER A 40 -3.53 -23.85 -1.17
CA SER A 40 -4.99 -23.78 -1.15
C SER A 40 -5.53 -22.65 -2.03
N LEU A 41 -6.74 -22.83 -2.54
CA LEU A 41 -7.49 -21.75 -3.17
C LEU A 41 -8.13 -20.87 -2.08
N SER A 42 -7.72 -19.60 -1.99
CA SER A 42 -8.34 -18.64 -1.06
C SER A 42 -8.47 -17.24 -1.63
N GLU A 43 -9.37 -16.43 -1.08
CA GLU A 43 -9.45 -14.99 -1.40
C GLU A 43 -8.25 -14.24 -0.79
N ILE A 44 -7.88 -14.59 0.44
CA ILE A 44 -6.72 -14.04 1.15
C ILE A 44 -5.75 -15.16 1.52
N TYR A 45 -4.49 -14.99 1.15
CA TYR A 45 -3.38 -15.78 1.66
C TYR A 45 -2.69 -15.02 2.81
N ALA A 46 -2.74 -15.60 4.02
CA ALA A 46 -2.29 -15.02 5.28
C ALA A 46 -1.00 -15.70 5.79
N ALA A 47 0.11 -15.48 5.10
CA ALA A 47 1.42 -16.06 5.42
C ALA A 47 1.89 -15.76 6.85
N GLU A 48 1.52 -14.58 7.37
CA GLU A 48 1.93 -14.09 8.68
C GLU A 48 1.42 -14.96 9.84
N ILE A 49 0.35 -15.73 9.62
CA ILE A 49 -0.22 -16.62 10.63
C ILE A 49 0.73 -17.79 10.91
N ASN A 50 1.34 -18.37 9.87
CA ASN A 50 2.38 -19.39 10.04
C ASN A 50 3.63 -18.80 10.67
N PHE A 51 4.04 -17.62 10.19
CA PHE A 51 5.16 -16.90 10.79
C PHE A 51 4.97 -16.67 12.30
N TYR A 52 3.79 -16.24 12.74
CA TYR A 52 3.48 -16.09 14.16
C TYR A 52 3.49 -17.42 14.91
N PHE A 53 2.81 -18.44 14.38
CA PHE A 53 2.70 -19.74 15.04
C PHE A 53 4.07 -20.38 15.28
N GLU A 54 4.97 -20.28 14.29
CA GLU A 54 6.32 -20.83 14.31
C GLU A 54 7.26 -20.09 15.25
N ASN A 55 7.21 -18.76 15.24
CA ASN A 55 8.25 -17.94 15.87
C ASN A 55 7.83 -17.35 17.22
N SER A 56 6.54 -17.33 17.55
CA SER A 56 6.08 -16.74 18.82
C SER A 56 6.53 -17.53 20.06
N GLU A 57 6.96 -16.78 21.07
CA GLU A 57 7.23 -17.24 22.44
C GLU A 57 5.97 -17.33 23.31
N ASP A 58 4.79 -16.99 22.77
CA ASP A 58 3.51 -17.17 23.47
C ASP A 58 3.25 -18.65 23.78
N GLU A 59 2.59 -18.91 24.91
CA GLU A 59 2.12 -20.25 25.26
C GLU A 59 1.09 -20.77 24.25
N LEU A 60 0.94 -22.10 24.11
CA LEU A 60 0.06 -22.69 23.09
C LEU A 60 -1.39 -22.16 23.16
N GLN A 61 -1.93 -21.95 24.36
CA GLN A 61 -3.29 -21.41 24.53
C GLN A 61 -3.40 -19.98 24.00
N GLU A 62 -2.40 -19.14 24.27
CA GLU A 62 -2.32 -17.77 23.74
C GLU A 62 -2.12 -17.77 22.23
N LYS A 63 -1.28 -18.68 21.70
CA LYS A 63 -1.14 -18.85 20.24
C LYS A 63 -2.47 -19.20 19.58
N ILE A 64 -3.24 -20.12 20.15
CA ILE A 64 -4.57 -20.50 19.64
C ILE A 64 -5.51 -19.29 19.63
N HIS A 65 -5.52 -18.50 20.71
CA HIS A 65 -6.33 -17.28 20.78
C HIS A 65 -5.90 -16.26 19.73
N ASN A 66 -4.61 -15.93 19.68
CA ASN A 66 -4.06 -14.92 18.77
C ASN A 66 -4.19 -15.33 17.30
N ILE A 67 -4.07 -16.62 16.96
CA ILE A 67 -4.37 -17.11 15.61
C ILE A 67 -5.81 -16.76 15.23
N LYS A 68 -6.79 -17.00 16.11
CA LYS A 68 -8.19 -16.64 15.84
C LYS A 68 -8.34 -15.13 15.61
N GLU A 69 -7.66 -14.31 16.40
CA GLU A 69 -7.67 -12.85 16.23
C GLU A 69 -7.02 -12.41 14.90
N LEU A 70 -5.93 -13.05 14.46
CA LEU A 70 -5.30 -12.79 13.16
C LEU A 70 -6.24 -13.12 11.99
N TYR A 71 -6.96 -14.25 12.04
CA TYR A 71 -7.99 -14.57 11.05
C TYR A 71 -9.14 -13.55 11.07
N LYS A 72 -9.60 -13.12 12.25
CA LYS A 72 -10.63 -12.07 12.38
C LYS A 72 -10.15 -10.73 11.80
N ALA A 73 -8.89 -10.36 12.01
CA ALA A 73 -8.30 -9.16 11.42
C ALA A 73 -8.33 -9.21 9.89
N ARG A 74 -7.95 -10.36 9.31
CA ARG A 74 -8.03 -10.58 7.85
C ARG A 74 -9.46 -10.59 7.32
N SER A 75 -10.39 -11.21 8.05
CA SER A 75 -11.82 -11.19 7.69
C SER A 75 -12.38 -9.77 7.72
N THR A 76 -12.02 -8.99 8.74
CA THR A 76 -12.45 -7.59 8.87
C THR A 76 -11.89 -6.74 7.72
N ALA A 77 -10.66 -7.01 7.26
CA ALA A 77 -10.14 -6.34 6.07
C ALA A 77 -10.99 -6.68 4.83
N LEU A 78 -11.31 -7.96 4.63
CA LEU A 78 -12.10 -8.46 3.52
C LEU A 78 -13.54 -7.89 3.51
N ASP A 79 -14.21 -7.88 4.66
CA ASP A 79 -15.58 -7.37 4.82
C ASP A 79 -15.71 -5.89 4.43
N TYR A 80 -14.63 -5.13 4.60
CA TYR A 80 -14.53 -3.71 4.25
C TYR A 80 -13.86 -3.45 2.91
N ASP A 81 -13.45 -4.48 2.15
CA ASP A 81 -12.78 -4.28 0.86
C ASP A 81 -13.76 -3.61 -0.13
N GLN A 82 -13.34 -2.47 -0.68
CA GLN A 82 -14.11 -1.69 -1.65
C GLN A 82 -13.48 -1.70 -3.04
N THR A 83 -12.48 -2.56 -3.28
CA THR A 83 -11.85 -2.68 -4.60
C THR A 83 -12.88 -3.10 -5.63
N ILE A 84 -12.70 -2.55 -6.83
CA ILE A 84 -13.52 -2.89 -7.98
C ILE A 84 -12.55 -3.42 -9.03
N GLU A 85 -12.83 -4.62 -9.52
CA GLU A 85 -12.12 -5.20 -10.63
C GLU A 85 -12.62 -4.61 -11.94
N HIS A 86 -11.66 -4.20 -12.76
CA HIS A 86 -11.88 -3.69 -14.09
C HIS A 86 -11.03 -4.49 -15.06
N SER A 87 -11.40 -4.45 -16.34
CA SER A 87 -10.58 -5.02 -17.40
C SER A 87 -10.60 -4.11 -18.62
N VAL A 88 -9.46 -4.05 -19.32
CA VAL A 88 -9.34 -3.46 -20.66
C VAL A 88 -8.81 -4.53 -21.61
N GLU A 89 -9.24 -4.46 -22.87
CA GLU A 89 -8.69 -5.32 -23.91
C GLU A 89 -7.39 -4.71 -24.45
N ILE A 90 -6.31 -5.48 -24.43
CA ILE A 90 -5.00 -5.07 -24.95
C ILE A 90 -4.72 -5.82 -26.25
N GLY A 91 -4.63 -5.07 -27.34
CA GLY A 91 -4.28 -5.60 -28.65
C GLY A 91 -2.78 -5.92 -28.80
N LYS A 92 -2.43 -6.33 -30.02
CA LYS A 92 -1.05 -6.70 -30.39
C LYS A 92 -0.34 -5.61 -31.20
N ARG A 93 -0.65 -4.33 -31.00
CA ARG A 93 0.10 -3.22 -31.62
C ARG A 93 1.19 -2.75 -30.68
N ILE A 94 2.44 -2.78 -31.15
CA ILE A 94 3.60 -2.27 -30.43
C ILE A 94 4.23 -1.15 -31.23
N THR A 95 4.59 -0.06 -30.55
CA THR A 95 5.47 0.95 -31.13
C THR A 95 6.85 0.86 -30.51
N ILE A 96 7.88 0.74 -31.35
CA ILE A 96 9.28 0.77 -30.94
C ILE A 96 9.83 2.16 -31.18
N ILE A 97 10.35 2.77 -30.13
CA ILE A 97 11.01 4.08 -30.20
C ILE A 97 12.51 3.85 -30.04
N SER A 98 13.30 4.07 -31.10
CA SER A 98 14.74 3.82 -31.12
C SER A 98 15.48 4.67 -32.17
N GLN A 99 16.78 4.96 -31.95
CA GLN A 99 17.61 5.68 -32.93
C GLN A 99 18.08 4.82 -34.12
N GLY A 100 17.88 3.50 -34.06
CA GLY A 100 18.26 2.57 -35.11
C GLY A 100 17.31 1.38 -35.22
N GLU A 101 17.44 0.63 -36.30
CA GLU A 101 16.61 -0.53 -36.58
C GLU A 101 16.85 -1.66 -35.57
N GLN A 102 15.76 -2.27 -35.09
CA GLN A 102 15.78 -3.32 -34.09
C GLN A 102 15.37 -4.67 -34.72
N ALA A 103 16.06 -5.09 -35.79
CA ALA A 103 15.67 -6.25 -36.61
C ALA A 103 15.40 -7.53 -35.80
N LYS A 104 16.29 -7.88 -34.85
CA LYS A 104 16.12 -9.07 -33.99
C LYS A 104 14.87 -8.99 -33.11
N LEU A 105 14.60 -7.81 -32.52
CA LEU A 105 13.42 -7.59 -31.70
C LEU A 105 12.15 -7.61 -32.56
N ASN A 106 12.21 -7.01 -33.75
CA ASN A 106 11.10 -6.99 -34.70
C ASN A 106 10.71 -8.40 -35.14
N GLU A 107 11.67 -9.21 -35.58
CA GLU A 107 11.43 -10.60 -35.97
C GLU A 107 10.81 -11.40 -34.83
N ALA A 108 11.35 -11.25 -33.62
CA ALA A 108 10.87 -11.98 -32.46
C ALA A 108 9.44 -11.58 -32.05
N LEU A 109 9.12 -10.28 -32.09
CA LEU A 109 7.76 -9.79 -31.82
C LEU A 109 6.77 -10.18 -32.94
N GLN A 110 7.17 -10.10 -34.21
CA GLN A 110 6.33 -10.54 -35.33
C GLN A 110 6.01 -12.03 -35.26
N ALA A 111 6.98 -12.87 -34.85
CA ALA A 111 6.76 -14.29 -34.62
C ALA A 111 5.71 -14.56 -33.53
N HIS A 112 5.50 -13.63 -32.59
CA HIS A 112 4.45 -13.68 -31.55
C HIS A 112 3.15 -12.98 -31.98
N GLY A 113 3.05 -12.55 -33.24
CA GLY A 113 1.87 -11.95 -33.85
C GLY A 113 1.68 -10.46 -33.55
N PHE A 114 2.74 -9.74 -33.16
CA PHE A 114 2.68 -8.30 -32.96
C PHE A 114 2.76 -7.54 -34.29
N THR A 115 1.91 -6.51 -34.41
CA THR A 115 2.03 -5.48 -35.44
C THR A 115 2.91 -4.36 -34.91
N ILE A 116 3.99 -4.04 -35.62
CA ILE A 116 5.05 -3.16 -35.12
C ILE A 116 5.07 -1.87 -35.94
N SER A 117 5.12 -0.73 -35.26
CA SER A 117 5.51 0.56 -35.84
C SER A 117 6.79 1.06 -35.20
N THR A 118 7.65 1.75 -35.96
CA THR A 118 8.93 2.27 -35.47
C THR A 118 8.93 3.79 -35.54
N LEU A 119 9.42 4.45 -34.50
CA LEU A 119 9.56 5.90 -34.43
C LEU A 119 10.97 6.29 -33.95
N SER A 120 11.49 7.39 -34.48
CA SER A 120 12.72 8.00 -33.97
C SER A 120 12.43 8.86 -32.74
N PRO A 121 13.30 8.91 -31.71
CA PRO A 121 13.03 9.49 -30.39
C PRO A 121 12.90 11.03 -30.30
N ALA A 122 12.66 11.75 -31.38
CA ALA A 122 12.60 13.22 -31.37
C ALA A 122 11.19 13.77 -31.10
N ASP A 123 11.06 14.61 -30.09
CA ASP A 123 9.84 15.38 -29.71
C ASP A 123 8.58 14.53 -29.49
N ILE A 124 8.73 13.41 -28.79
CA ILE A 124 7.65 12.48 -28.48
C ILE A 124 7.00 12.82 -27.14
N SER A 125 5.67 12.87 -27.13
CA SER A 125 4.85 12.85 -25.90
C SER A 125 3.90 11.65 -25.91
N ILE A 126 3.73 11.02 -24.75
CA ILE A 126 2.83 9.87 -24.57
C ILE A 126 1.67 10.26 -23.67
N GLN A 127 0.46 9.86 -24.04
CA GLN A 127 -0.74 9.97 -23.23
C GLN A 127 -1.55 8.67 -23.28
N GLY A 128 -2.42 8.48 -22.28
CA GLY A 128 -3.27 7.30 -22.17
C GLY A 128 -2.69 6.25 -21.23
N HIS A 129 -3.14 5.02 -21.38
CA HIS A 129 -2.76 3.85 -20.60
C HIS A 129 -2.56 2.67 -21.55
N ILE A 130 -1.94 1.60 -21.06
CA ILE A 130 -1.76 0.35 -21.80
C ILE A 130 -3.06 -0.12 -22.51
N GLY A 131 -2.97 -0.53 -23.76
CA GLY A 131 -4.11 -0.84 -24.64
C GLY A 131 -4.71 0.37 -25.36
N LYS A 132 -4.42 1.60 -24.92
CA LYS A 132 -4.89 2.85 -25.54
C LYS A 132 -3.87 3.98 -25.42
N LEU A 133 -2.61 3.67 -25.70
CA LEU A 133 -1.53 4.65 -25.70
C LEU A 133 -1.61 5.50 -26.96
N THR A 134 -1.42 6.80 -26.78
CA THR A 134 -1.37 7.81 -27.83
C THR A 134 -0.01 8.46 -27.82
N ILE A 135 0.67 8.40 -28.96
CA ILE A 135 1.98 9.01 -29.19
C ILE A 135 1.76 10.26 -30.05
N SER A 136 2.25 11.42 -29.60
CA SER A 136 2.20 12.66 -30.39
C SER A 136 3.62 13.17 -30.63
N CYS A 137 3.94 13.49 -31.88
CA CYS A 137 5.25 14.01 -32.31
C CYS A 137 5.12 15.48 -32.71
N GLN A 138 5.93 16.38 -32.13
CA GLN A 138 5.81 17.82 -32.43
C GLN A 138 6.55 18.27 -33.70
N GLN A 139 7.53 17.50 -34.21
CA GLN A 139 8.37 17.90 -35.36
C GLN A 139 8.52 16.84 -36.47
N ALA A 140 7.86 15.69 -36.37
CA ALA A 140 7.94 14.68 -37.42
C ALA A 140 6.96 15.00 -38.57
N LYS A 141 7.48 15.13 -39.80
CA LYS A 141 6.67 15.34 -41.02
C LYS A 141 5.59 14.27 -41.26
N ASP A 142 5.75 13.08 -40.66
CA ASP A 142 4.94 11.88 -40.97
C ASP A 142 4.13 11.33 -39.78
N CYS A 143 4.10 12.01 -38.63
CA CYS A 143 3.26 11.58 -37.49
C CYS A 143 2.75 12.79 -36.70
N THR A 144 1.47 13.12 -36.83
CA THR A 144 0.80 14.08 -35.93
C THR A 144 0.36 13.40 -34.63
N GLN A 145 -0.18 12.18 -34.73
CA GLN A 145 -0.61 11.37 -33.60
C GLN A 145 -0.75 9.90 -34.04
N SER A 146 -0.25 8.94 -33.25
CA SER A 146 -0.45 7.50 -33.50
C SER A 146 -0.96 6.78 -32.25
N GLN A 147 -1.70 5.69 -32.45
CA GLN A 147 -2.22 4.86 -31.36
C GLN A 147 -1.54 3.50 -31.37
N THR A 148 -1.27 3.00 -30.17
CA THR A 148 -0.66 1.68 -29.95
C THR A 148 -1.15 1.09 -28.63
N ASP A 149 -0.98 -0.22 -28.48
CA ASP A 149 -1.39 -0.90 -27.26
C ASP A 149 -0.24 -0.87 -26.24
N GLN A 150 1.01 -1.01 -26.72
CA GLN A 150 2.21 -1.02 -25.89
C GLN A 150 3.37 -0.31 -26.59
N ILE A 151 4.33 0.20 -25.82
CA ILE A 151 5.49 0.94 -26.31
C ILE A 151 6.77 0.30 -25.76
N ILE A 152 7.72 0.06 -26.65
CA ILE A 152 9.09 -0.30 -26.29
C ILE A 152 9.96 0.91 -26.61
N TRP A 153 10.45 1.61 -25.58
CA TRP A 153 11.20 2.86 -25.74
C TRP A 153 12.65 2.65 -25.30
N PHE A 154 13.57 2.65 -26.25
CA PHE A 154 15.01 2.60 -25.96
C PHE A 154 15.49 3.94 -25.42
N ASP A 155 16.28 3.90 -24.34
CA ASP A 155 16.80 5.11 -23.68
C ASP A 155 15.67 6.04 -23.25
N ALA A 156 14.58 5.45 -22.73
CA ALA A 156 13.37 6.18 -22.44
C ALA A 156 13.61 7.26 -21.37
N PRO A 157 13.01 8.46 -21.51
CA PRO A 157 13.07 9.47 -20.47
C PRO A 157 12.56 8.93 -19.12
N GLN A 158 13.11 9.40 -18.00
CA GLN A 158 12.76 8.89 -16.68
C GLN A 158 11.24 8.94 -16.39
N TYR A 159 10.52 9.94 -16.91
CA TYR A 159 9.07 10.06 -16.71
C TYR A 159 8.26 8.94 -17.40
N SER A 160 8.83 8.25 -18.40
CA SER A 160 8.10 7.27 -19.21
C SER A 160 7.89 5.94 -18.49
N SER A 161 8.77 5.59 -17.54
CA SER A 161 8.63 4.39 -16.70
C SER A 161 7.42 4.42 -15.77
N ALA A 162 6.85 5.61 -15.57
CA ALA A 162 5.61 5.82 -14.83
C ALA A 162 4.36 5.39 -15.62
N ILE A 163 4.44 5.30 -16.95
CA ILE A 163 3.28 5.08 -17.82
C ILE A 163 3.08 3.57 -18.04
N SER A 164 1.91 3.04 -17.69
CA SER A 164 1.62 1.63 -17.92
C SER A 164 1.69 1.29 -19.41
N GLY A 165 2.37 0.19 -19.74
CA GLY A 165 2.55 -0.27 -21.13
C GLY A 165 3.76 0.32 -21.85
N VAL A 166 4.60 1.12 -21.17
CA VAL A 166 5.88 1.60 -21.71
C VAL A 166 7.04 0.87 -21.05
N TYR A 167 7.92 0.28 -21.86
CA TYR A 167 9.03 -0.56 -21.39
C TYR A 167 10.37 -0.11 -21.99
N ASP A 168 11.38 0.08 -21.15
CA ASP A 168 12.77 0.20 -21.60
C ASP A 168 13.41 -1.21 -21.69
N PRO A 169 13.84 -1.67 -22.88
CA PRO A 169 14.52 -2.95 -23.06
C PRO A 169 15.71 -3.18 -22.14
N LYS A 170 16.39 -2.13 -21.66
CA LYS A 170 17.53 -2.27 -20.73
C LYS A 170 17.15 -2.94 -19.42
N SER A 171 15.88 -2.89 -19.04
CA SER A 171 15.36 -3.53 -17.83
C SER A 171 15.00 -5.01 -18.01
N PHE A 172 15.18 -5.58 -19.20
CA PHE A 172 14.73 -6.93 -19.54
C PHE A 172 15.76 -7.71 -20.37
N SER A 173 15.70 -9.04 -20.29
CA SER A 173 16.21 -9.88 -21.38
C SER A 173 15.24 -9.83 -22.57
N LEU A 174 15.70 -10.15 -23.78
CA LEU A 174 14.83 -10.17 -24.98
C LEU A 174 13.60 -11.08 -24.78
N GLU A 175 13.82 -12.31 -24.30
CA GLU A 175 12.75 -13.26 -23.99
C GLU A 175 11.83 -12.73 -22.88
N GLY A 176 12.40 -12.12 -21.84
CA GLY A 176 11.63 -11.52 -20.75
C GLY A 176 10.74 -10.38 -21.21
N LEU A 177 11.24 -9.53 -22.12
CA LEU A 177 10.48 -8.43 -22.72
C LEU A 177 9.33 -8.96 -23.59
N ILE A 178 9.60 -9.91 -24.48
CA ILE A 178 8.58 -10.51 -25.36
C ILE A 178 7.50 -11.18 -24.53
N ARG A 179 7.91 -11.96 -23.51
CA ARG A 179 6.97 -12.58 -22.57
C ARG A 179 6.13 -11.52 -21.88
N LYS A 180 6.74 -10.46 -21.35
CA LYS A 180 6.04 -9.38 -20.66
C LYS A 180 4.97 -8.71 -21.54
N VAL A 181 5.32 -8.32 -22.76
CA VAL A 181 4.34 -7.68 -23.66
C VAL A 181 3.27 -8.65 -24.16
N SER A 182 3.59 -9.94 -24.26
CA SER A 182 2.64 -11.00 -24.63
C SER A 182 1.63 -11.30 -23.53
N GLU A 183 2.09 -11.38 -22.27
CA GLU A 183 1.25 -11.62 -21.09
C GLU A 183 0.25 -10.49 -20.84
N ASN A 184 0.56 -9.27 -21.29
CA ASN A 184 -0.38 -8.17 -21.20
C ASN A 184 -1.53 -8.26 -22.22
N CYS A 185 -1.41 -9.04 -23.31
CA CYS A 185 -2.41 -9.06 -24.39
C CYS A 185 -3.69 -9.81 -24.00
N GLY A 186 -4.83 -9.38 -24.56
CA GLY A 186 -6.15 -9.90 -24.23
C GLY A 186 -6.82 -9.10 -23.11
N ALA A 187 -7.68 -9.77 -22.33
CA ALA A 187 -8.33 -9.17 -21.17
C ALA A 187 -7.30 -8.91 -20.06
N TYR A 188 -6.97 -7.64 -19.83
CA TYR A 188 -6.01 -7.20 -18.83
C TYR A 188 -6.74 -6.71 -17.57
N PRO A 189 -6.73 -7.49 -16.47
CA PRO A 189 -7.41 -7.11 -15.24
C PRO A 189 -6.60 -6.07 -14.47
N PHE A 190 -7.29 -5.14 -13.82
CA PHE A 190 -6.70 -4.21 -12.87
C PHE A 190 -7.72 -3.83 -11.79
N LEU A 191 -7.22 -3.46 -10.61
CA LEU A 191 -8.04 -3.09 -9.47
C LEU A 191 -8.01 -1.59 -9.22
N ASN A 192 -9.14 -1.03 -8.80
CA ASN A 192 -9.15 0.31 -8.23
C ASN A 192 -8.80 0.28 -6.73
N TYR A 193 -7.58 0.69 -6.39
CA TYR A 193 -7.08 0.73 -5.01
C TYR A 193 -7.42 2.02 -4.25
N ILE A 194 -7.86 3.08 -4.94
CA ILE A 194 -8.06 4.41 -4.34
C ILE A 194 -9.54 4.80 -4.41
N LYS A 195 -10.13 5.08 -3.24
CA LYS A 195 -11.43 5.73 -3.16
C LYS A 195 -11.25 7.21 -2.89
N HIS A 196 -11.91 8.04 -3.71
CA HIS A 196 -11.87 9.50 -3.59
C HIS A 196 -13.23 10.04 -3.13
N ASN A 197 -13.23 10.77 -2.01
CA ASN A 197 -14.38 11.50 -1.49
C ASN A 197 -14.25 12.99 -1.84
N SER A 198 -14.91 13.39 -2.93
CA SER A 198 -14.92 14.76 -3.43
C SER A 198 -15.51 15.78 -2.44
N SER A 199 -16.41 15.36 -1.54
CA SER A 199 -17.07 16.27 -0.58
C SER A 199 -16.13 16.85 0.49
N ILE A 200 -14.97 16.21 0.71
CA ILE A 200 -13.93 16.66 1.63
C ILE A 200 -12.59 16.93 0.93
N CYS A 201 -12.53 16.81 -0.39
CA CYS A 201 -11.33 17.07 -1.16
C CYS A 201 -11.06 18.57 -1.27
N LEU A 202 -9.86 19.00 -0.85
CA LEU A 202 -9.50 20.43 -0.88
C LEU A 202 -9.32 20.96 -2.31
N ASP A 203 -8.96 20.08 -3.26
CA ASP A 203 -8.94 20.40 -4.69
C ASP A 203 -10.36 20.68 -5.21
N THR A 204 -11.26 19.71 -5.06
CA THR A 204 -12.63 19.80 -5.57
C THR A 204 -13.44 20.93 -4.95
N LEU A 205 -13.23 21.22 -3.66
CA LEU A 205 -13.94 22.29 -2.96
C LEU A 205 -13.49 23.69 -3.39
N LYS A 206 -12.34 23.84 -4.08
CA LYS A 206 -11.80 25.10 -4.66
C LYS A 206 -11.88 26.32 -3.71
N ARG A 207 -11.69 26.13 -2.40
CA ARG A 207 -11.75 27.19 -1.37
C ARG A 207 -10.44 27.97 -1.23
N GLY A 208 -9.79 28.31 -2.35
CA GLY A 208 -8.48 28.97 -2.40
C GLY A 208 -7.50 28.28 -3.35
N ALA A 209 -6.22 28.17 -2.96
CA ALA A 209 -5.23 27.43 -3.74
C ALA A 209 -5.61 25.94 -3.85
N SER A 210 -5.54 25.38 -5.06
CA SER A 210 -5.90 23.98 -5.32
C SER A 210 -4.85 23.01 -4.74
N CYS A 211 -5.28 22.12 -3.84
CA CYS A 211 -4.38 21.14 -3.23
C CYS A 211 -4.19 19.93 -4.15
N HIS A 212 -2.98 19.72 -4.66
CA HIS A 212 -2.65 18.64 -5.58
C HIS A 212 -1.51 17.72 -5.09
N LYS A 213 -1.23 17.74 -3.76
CA LYS A 213 -0.19 16.91 -3.12
C LYS A 213 -0.26 15.42 -3.47
N CYS A 214 -1.47 14.89 -3.69
CA CYS A 214 -1.67 13.50 -4.09
C CYS A 214 -1.19 13.19 -5.52
N ALA A 215 -1.26 14.17 -6.43
CA ALA A 215 -0.68 14.08 -7.76
C ALA A 215 0.84 14.25 -7.68
N ASP A 216 1.34 15.23 -6.91
CA ASP A 216 2.77 15.51 -6.79
C ASP A 216 3.58 14.33 -6.25
N ILE A 217 3.00 13.55 -5.33
CA ILE A 217 3.66 12.40 -4.72
C ILE A 217 3.48 11.10 -5.52
N CYS A 218 2.68 11.09 -6.58
CA CYS A 218 2.36 9.87 -7.31
C CYS A 218 3.56 9.42 -8.16
N PRO A 219 4.19 8.26 -7.88
CA PRO A 219 5.39 7.83 -8.62
C PRO A 219 5.09 7.41 -10.06
N THR A 220 3.83 7.07 -10.36
CA THR A 220 3.40 6.54 -11.66
C THR A 220 2.52 7.50 -12.46
N ASN A 221 2.33 8.74 -12.00
CA ASN A 221 1.33 9.65 -12.59
C ASN A 221 -0.08 9.02 -12.70
N GLY A 222 -0.39 8.01 -11.88
CA GLY A 222 -1.75 7.47 -11.74
C GLY A 222 -2.72 8.50 -11.13
N ILE A 223 -2.20 9.60 -10.59
CA ILE A 223 -2.97 10.80 -10.24
C ILE A 223 -2.26 11.99 -10.89
N VAL A 224 -3.00 12.78 -11.68
CA VAL A 224 -2.48 14.02 -12.28
C VAL A 224 -3.45 15.17 -12.02
N HIS A 225 -2.93 16.37 -11.86
CA HIS A 225 -3.73 17.60 -11.79
C HIS A 225 -3.68 18.30 -13.15
N ARG A 226 -4.82 18.37 -13.85
CA ARG A 226 -4.92 18.94 -15.20
C ARG A 226 -6.17 19.81 -15.31
N ASN A 227 -6.04 20.99 -15.90
CA ASN A 227 -7.14 21.95 -16.09
C ASN A 227 -7.88 22.32 -14.79
N GLY A 228 -7.19 22.24 -13.64
CA GLY A 228 -7.76 22.57 -12.34
C GLY A 228 -8.60 21.45 -11.70
N ASP A 229 -8.46 20.21 -12.18
CA ASP A 229 -9.10 19.03 -11.59
C ASP A 229 -8.09 17.86 -11.45
N LEU A 230 -8.26 17.06 -10.40
CA LEU A 230 -7.57 15.78 -10.22
C LEU A 230 -8.16 14.68 -11.11
N LEU A 231 -7.30 14.00 -11.87
CA LEU A 231 -7.63 12.85 -12.70
C LEU A 231 -6.96 11.60 -12.12
N PHE A 232 -7.73 10.51 -12.00
CA PHE A 232 -7.27 9.23 -11.43
C PHE A 232 -7.25 8.16 -12.51
N SER A 233 -6.14 7.45 -12.62
CA SER A 233 -5.97 6.27 -13.46
C SER A 233 -5.73 5.05 -12.59
N ALA A 234 -6.74 4.18 -12.47
CA ALA A 234 -6.63 2.94 -11.70
C ALA A 234 -5.66 1.95 -12.35
N ILE A 235 -5.56 1.93 -13.68
CA ILE A 235 -4.67 1.04 -14.43
C ILE A 235 -3.18 1.43 -14.31
N ASP A 236 -2.89 2.70 -14.03
CA ASP A 236 -1.53 3.19 -13.74
C ASP A 236 -1.22 3.20 -12.23
N CYS A 237 -2.18 2.82 -11.38
CA CYS A 237 -2.01 2.82 -9.93
C CYS A 237 -1.24 1.57 -9.46
N GLN A 238 -0.06 1.77 -8.88
CA GLN A 238 0.73 0.69 -8.26
C GLN A 238 0.36 0.39 -6.80
N ALA A 239 -0.78 0.87 -6.32
CA ALA A 239 -1.27 0.63 -4.97
C ALA A 239 -0.29 1.01 -3.81
N CYS A 240 0.63 1.96 -4.05
CA CYS A 240 1.69 2.32 -3.09
C CYS A 240 1.20 3.13 -1.88
N GLY A 241 -0.01 3.68 -1.93
CA GLY A 241 -0.66 4.34 -0.79
C GLY A 241 -0.19 5.77 -0.46
N GLN A 242 0.92 6.28 -1.02
CA GLN A 242 1.49 7.57 -0.64
C GLN A 242 0.51 8.76 -0.78
N CYS A 243 -0.36 8.72 -1.78
CA CYS A 243 -1.40 9.71 -2.01
C CYS A 243 -2.45 9.76 -0.88
N ILE A 244 -2.74 8.62 -0.25
CA ILE A 244 -3.64 8.52 0.90
C ILE A 244 -2.97 9.12 2.13
N SER A 245 -1.72 8.73 2.36
CA SER A 245 -0.92 9.16 3.48
C SER A 245 -0.75 10.69 3.52
N ILE A 246 -0.43 11.30 2.38
CA ILE A 246 -0.23 12.76 2.27
C ILE A 246 -1.52 13.59 2.32
N CYS A 247 -2.69 12.98 2.10
CA CYS A 247 -3.93 13.72 1.91
C CYS A 247 -4.36 14.44 3.20
N PRO A 248 -4.33 15.79 3.27
CA PRO A 248 -4.58 16.50 4.53
C PRO A 248 -6.03 16.38 5.02
N SER A 249 -7.00 16.30 4.11
CA SER A 249 -8.40 16.16 4.49
C SER A 249 -8.82 14.71 4.74
N GLY A 250 -8.01 13.73 4.33
CA GLY A 250 -8.40 12.32 4.31
C GLY A 250 -9.40 11.98 3.21
N ALA A 251 -9.45 12.76 2.13
CA ALA A 251 -10.33 12.52 0.98
C ALA A 251 -9.99 11.24 0.19
N LEU A 252 -8.78 10.72 0.35
CA LEU A 252 -8.35 9.46 -0.26
C LEU A 252 -8.34 8.34 0.78
N SER A 253 -8.83 7.16 0.40
CA SER A 253 -8.83 5.95 1.22
C SER A 253 -8.26 4.76 0.45
N TYR A 254 -7.54 3.88 1.14
CA TYR A 254 -7.09 2.61 0.59
C TYR A 254 -8.29 1.67 0.51
N ALA A 255 -8.66 1.23 -0.69
CA ALA A 255 -9.91 0.50 -0.91
C ALA A 255 -9.97 -0.84 -0.15
N GLN A 256 -8.83 -1.55 -0.04
CA GLN A 256 -8.73 -2.84 0.65
C GLN A 256 -8.64 -2.72 2.18
N MET A 257 -8.35 -1.53 2.69
CA MET A 257 -8.30 -1.28 4.12
C MET A 257 -8.68 0.17 4.39
N PRO A 258 -9.98 0.52 4.25
CA PRO A 258 -10.44 1.85 4.59
C PRO A 258 -10.18 2.17 6.06
N ARG A 259 -10.13 3.45 6.42
CA ARG A 259 -9.81 3.87 7.79
C ARG A 259 -10.72 3.27 8.86
N ALA A 260 -11.98 2.99 8.53
CA ALA A 260 -12.91 2.29 9.42
C ALA A 260 -12.46 0.83 9.67
N SER A 261 -12.10 0.11 8.60
CA SER A 261 -11.52 -1.24 8.69
C SER A 261 -10.24 -1.24 9.54
N PHE A 262 -9.32 -0.30 9.30
CA PHE A 262 -8.09 -0.19 10.09
C PHE A 262 -8.40 0.03 11.58
N LYS A 263 -9.36 0.92 11.90
CA LYS A 263 -9.80 1.18 13.29
C LYS A 263 -10.35 -0.08 13.95
N ASP A 264 -11.19 -0.84 13.26
CA ASP A 264 -11.79 -2.07 13.80
C ASP A 264 -10.74 -3.16 14.00
N ILE A 265 -9.81 -3.31 13.05
CA ILE A 265 -8.70 -4.27 13.16
C ILE A 265 -7.80 -3.94 14.37
N CYS A 266 -7.56 -2.66 14.67
CA CYS A 266 -6.75 -2.26 15.83
C CYS A 266 -7.29 -2.83 17.16
N LEU A 267 -8.58 -3.14 17.26
CA LEU A 267 -9.19 -3.71 18.46
C LEU A 267 -8.64 -5.11 18.79
N PHE A 268 -8.19 -5.85 17.79
CA PHE A 268 -7.56 -7.17 17.97
C PHE A 268 -6.12 -7.09 18.52
N TYR A 269 -5.55 -5.88 18.60
CA TYR A 269 -4.19 -5.64 19.09
C TYR A 269 -4.16 -4.97 20.47
N ARG A 270 -5.27 -4.98 21.22
CA ARG A 270 -5.30 -4.47 22.61
C ARG A 270 -4.26 -5.18 23.46
N GLU A 271 -3.42 -4.39 24.13
CA GLU A 271 -2.31 -4.86 24.97
C GLU A 271 -1.21 -5.66 24.24
N LYS A 272 -1.27 -5.72 22.90
CA LYS A 272 -0.30 -6.40 22.04
C LYS A 272 0.58 -5.40 21.29
N THR A 273 1.86 -5.73 21.11
CA THR A 273 2.75 -4.97 20.22
C THR A 273 2.47 -5.40 18.79
N ALA A 274 1.97 -4.48 17.95
CA ALA A 274 1.69 -4.78 16.55
C ALA A 274 2.97 -4.69 15.70
N LEU A 275 3.28 -5.77 14.98
CA LEU A 275 4.35 -5.85 13.99
C LEU A 275 3.74 -5.70 12.59
N LEU A 276 3.73 -4.47 12.07
CA LEU A 276 3.21 -4.14 10.74
C LEU A 276 4.11 -4.74 9.66
N LEU A 277 3.54 -5.61 8.82
CA LEU A 277 4.23 -6.36 7.77
C LEU A 277 3.55 -6.10 6.42
N PRO A 278 4.24 -5.50 5.43
CA PRO A 278 3.75 -5.47 4.06
C PRO A 278 3.47 -6.87 3.52
N GLU A 279 2.36 -7.06 2.80
CA GLU A 279 2.10 -8.30 2.10
C GLU A 279 3.18 -8.55 1.04
N GLY A 280 3.56 -9.81 0.89
CA GLY A 280 4.70 -10.18 0.04
C GLY A 280 6.06 -10.03 0.71
N SER A 281 6.14 -9.54 1.96
CA SER A 281 7.38 -9.60 2.75
C SER A 281 7.93 -11.02 2.78
N ASP A 282 9.24 -11.15 2.62
CA ASP A 282 9.94 -12.43 2.74
C ASP A 282 10.08 -12.82 4.22
N LEU A 283 8.99 -13.36 4.79
CA LEU A 283 8.94 -13.77 6.19
C LEU A 283 9.91 -14.92 6.49
N GLU A 284 10.35 -15.70 5.49
CA GLU A 284 11.32 -16.78 5.68
C GLU A 284 12.72 -16.25 6.02
N ARG A 285 13.03 -15.00 5.65
CA ARG A 285 14.26 -14.30 6.07
C ARG A 285 14.22 -13.85 7.52
N ILE A 286 13.03 -13.69 8.10
CA ILE A 286 12.85 -13.26 9.49
C ILE A 286 12.92 -14.50 10.38
N ARG A 287 14.14 -14.97 10.66
CA ARG A 287 14.40 -16.14 11.53
C ARG A 287 14.63 -15.72 12.97
N LEU A 288 13.67 -15.02 13.56
CA LEU A 288 13.78 -14.50 14.91
C LEU A 288 12.58 -14.89 15.76
N PRO A 289 12.79 -15.23 17.05
CA PRO A 289 11.69 -15.46 17.96
C PRO A 289 10.88 -14.17 18.12
N LEU A 290 9.57 -14.25 17.94
CA LEU A 290 8.65 -13.16 18.26
C LEU A 290 8.40 -13.20 19.77
N LYS A 291 8.78 -12.12 20.45
CA LYS A 291 8.53 -12.01 21.89
C LYS A 291 7.05 -12.13 22.21
N LYS A 292 6.78 -12.56 23.45
CA LYS A 292 5.42 -12.60 24.00
C LYS A 292 4.66 -11.30 23.71
N ASP A 293 3.40 -11.43 23.29
CA ASP A 293 2.49 -10.34 22.91
C ASP A 293 2.88 -9.54 21.65
N VAL A 294 3.89 -9.95 20.87
CA VAL A 294 4.18 -9.38 19.55
C VAL A 294 3.38 -10.14 18.49
N LEU A 295 2.41 -9.47 17.88
CA LEU A 295 1.53 -10.05 16.86
C LEU A 295 1.78 -9.41 15.49
N PRO A 296 1.89 -10.19 14.41
CA PRO A 296 1.96 -9.61 13.08
C PRO A 296 0.65 -8.90 12.73
N PHE A 297 0.76 -7.78 12.03
CA PHE A 297 -0.33 -7.05 11.42
C PHE A 297 -0.01 -6.88 9.94
N ALA A 298 -0.52 -7.80 9.13
CA ALA A 298 -0.30 -7.73 7.71
C ALA A 298 -1.13 -6.60 7.06
N ILE A 299 -0.44 -5.80 6.26
CA ILE A 299 -0.97 -4.64 5.52
C ILE A 299 -0.51 -4.75 4.07
N LYS A 300 -1.22 -4.15 3.11
CA LYS A 300 -0.78 -4.19 1.71
C LYS A 300 0.56 -3.47 1.51
N THR A 301 0.72 -2.32 2.15
CA THR A 301 1.96 -1.52 2.15
C THR A 301 1.95 -0.54 3.31
N ALA A 302 3.11 -0.16 3.83
CA ALA A 302 3.20 0.92 4.82
C ALA A 302 2.85 2.29 4.23
N GLY A 303 2.89 2.46 2.90
CA GLY A 303 2.78 3.77 2.26
C GLY A 303 1.40 4.43 2.37
N PHE A 304 0.33 3.71 2.74
CA PHE A 304 -0.99 4.33 3.02
C PHE A 304 -1.14 4.77 4.48
N LEU A 305 -0.25 4.33 5.37
CA LEU A 305 -0.31 4.68 6.78
C LEU A 305 -0.07 6.19 6.92
N ASP A 306 -0.85 6.79 7.81
CA ASP A 306 -0.79 8.20 8.12
C ASP A 306 -0.69 8.36 9.64
N GLU A 307 -0.37 9.56 10.11
CA GLU A 307 -0.23 9.89 11.52
C GLU A 307 -1.49 9.52 12.34
N SER A 308 -2.68 9.58 11.74
CA SER A 308 -3.94 9.18 12.40
C SER A 308 -4.08 7.66 12.50
N HIS A 309 -3.61 6.90 11.50
CA HIS A 309 -3.54 5.43 11.57
C HIS A 309 -2.56 5.00 12.67
N LEU A 310 -1.36 5.56 12.71
CA LEU A 310 -0.34 5.16 13.68
C LEU A 310 -0.76 5.52 15.11
N LEU A 311 -1.30 6.73 15.34
CA LEU A 311 -1.87 7.08 16.64
C LEU A 311 -3.06 6.20 17.01
N THR A 312 -3.90 5.81 16.03
CA THR A 312 -5.01 4.88 16.29
C THR A 312 -4.51 3.55 16.80
N LEU A 313 -3.51 2.96 16.16
CA LEU A 313 -2.97 1.67 16.57
C LEU A 313 -2.28 1.76 17.94
N ILE A 314 -1.40 2.74 18.15
CA ILE A 314 -0.67 2.93 19.42
C ILE A 314 -1.63 3.16 20.60
N GLN A 315 -2.65 4.01 20.41
CA GLN A 315 -3.61 4.33 21.48
C GLN A 315 -4.70 3.26 21.64
N THR A 316 -4.90 2.36 20.68
CA THR A 316 -5.81 1.22 20.87
C THR A 316 -5.08 0.08 21.57
N SER A 317 -3.81 -0.17 21.21
CA SER A 317 -2.99 -1.22 21.80
C SER A 317 -2.43 -0.86 23.18
N GLY A 318 -2.17 0.42 23.45
CA GLY A 318 -1.40 0.85 24.61
C GLY A 318 0.08 0.45 24.52
N ARG A 319 0.56 0.07 23.34
CA ARG A 319 1.91 -0.46 23.09
C ARG A 319 2.59 0.31 21.96
N PRO A 320 3.94 0.41 21.98
CA PRO A 320 4.69 0.79 20.80
C PRO A 320 4.36 -0.15 19.64
N ILE A 321 4.57 0.33 18.42
CA ILE A 321 4.36 -0.45 17.20
C ILE A 321 5.70 -0.65 16.49
N ILE A 322 5.83 -1.76 15.77
CA ILE A 322 7.00 -2.06 14.97
C ILE A 322 6.55 -2.08 13.50
N ILE A 323 7.26 -1.38 12.63
CA ILE A 323 7.03 -1.38 11.19
C ILE A 323 8.24 -2.03 10.54
N TYR A 324 8.06 -3.19 9.92
CA TYR A 324 9.12 -3.86 9.20
C TYR A 324 8.97 -3.62 7.69
N THR A 325 9.94 -2.93 7.09
CA THR A 325 9.95 -2.65 5.64
C THR A 325 11.37 -2.37 5.16
N ASP A 326 11.77 -3.03 4.08
CA ASP A 326 13.09 -2.86 3.47
C ASP A 326 13.22 -1.52 2.70
N GLN A 327 12.11 -0.99 2.18
CA GLN A 327 12.10 0.25 1.40
C GLN A 327 10.98 1.24 1.82
N PRO A 328 11.09 1.90 2.99
CA PRO A 328 10.11 2.92 3.35
C PRO A 328 10.24 4.18 2.50
N SER A 329 9.10 4.73 2.09
CA SER A 329 9.04 6.03 1.41
C SER A 329 9.45 7.17 2.34
N GLU A 330 9.90 8.29 1.76
CA GLU A 330 10.22 9.50 2.52
C GLU A 330 9.02 10.02 3.34
N VAL A 331 7.81 9.90 2.78
CA VAL A 331 6.57 10.23 3.50
C VAL A 331 6.38 9.35 4.74
N THR A 332 6.63 8.05 4.61
CA THR A 332 6.53 7.10 5.75
C THR A 332 7.52 7.49 6.85
N LYS A 333 8.77 7.79 6.48
CA LYS A 333 9.82 8.23 7.42
C LYS A 333 9.40 9.52 8.14
N GLU A 334 8.87 10.50 7.42
CA GLU A 334 8.42 11.77 7.98
C GLU A 334 7.27 11.60 8.99
N ILE A 335 6.31 10.70 8.72
CA ILE A 335 5.22 10.38 9.66
C ILE A 335 5.77 9.72 10.91
N VAL A 336 6.63 8.72 10.74
CA VAL A 336 7.25 8.01 11.87
C VAL A 336 8.02 9.00 12.74
N GLN A 337 8.80 9.91 12.14
CA GLN A 337 9.51 10.97 12.85
C GLN A 337 8.57 11.90 13.61
N LEU A 338 7.47 12.36 12.98
CA LEU A 338 6.48 13.22 13.63
C LEU A 338 5.85 12.53 14.85
N VAL A 339 5.37 11.30 14.69
CA VAL A 339 4.74 10.55 15.79
C VAL A 339 5.75 10.25 16.88
N ASN A 340 6.97 9.81 16.54
CA ASN A 340 8.00 9.58 17.53
C ASN A 340 8.41 10.85 18.28
N ALA A 341 8.43 12.02 17.63
CA ALA A 341 8.71 13.28 18.30
C ALA A 341 7.61 13.62 19.33
N ILE A 342 6.33 13.37 19.02
CA ILE A 342 5.22 13.53 19.97
C ILE A 342 5.42 12.62 21.20
N PHE A 343 5.75 11.36 20.98
CA PHE A 343 5.99 10.41 22.07
C PHE A 343 7.29 10.68 22.82
N GLN A 344 8.32 11.21 22.17
CA GLN A 344 9.54 11.65 22.82
C GLN A 344 9.24 12.78 23.81
N SER A 345 8.43 13.77 23.42
CA SER A 345 8.04 14.86 24.33
C SER A 345 7.23 14.36 25.54
N LYS A 346 6.31 13.40 25.34
CA LYS A 346 5.42 12.90 26.40
C LYS A 346 6.06 11.83 27.30
N TYR A 347 6.74 10.86 26.70
CA TYR A 347 7.21 9.63 27.34
C TYR A 347 8.73 9.50 27.38
N GLN A 348 9.48 10.47 26.84
CA GLN A 348 10.95 10.44 26.74
C GLN A 348 11.50 9.25 25.95
N ARG A 349 10.69 8.70 25.04
CA ARG A 349 11.06 7.59 24.15
C ARG A 349 10.14 7.53 22.92
N PRO A 350 10.57 6.88 21.82
CA PRO A 350 9.72 6.67 20.64
C PRO A 350 8.57 5.68 20.91
N ALA A 351 7.54 5.73 20.07
CA ALA A 351 6.44 4.76 20.06
C ALA A 351 6.40 3.89 18.79
N ILE A 352 7.26 4.18 17.82
CA ILE A 352 7.35 3.46 16.56
C ILE A 352 8.81 3.07 16.33
N CYS A 353 9.04 1.78 16.14
CA CYS A 353 10.31 1.25 15.66
C CYS A 353 10.17 0.96 14.16
N LEU A 354 10.87 1.71 13.31
CA LEU A 354 10.97 1.43 11.88
C LEU A 354 12.20 0.54 11.65
N CYS A 355 11.97 -0.70 11.23
CA CYS A 355 12.98 -1.73 11.08
C CYS A 355 13.13 -2.13 9.61
N HIS A 356 14.37 -2.28 9.15
CA HIS A 356 14.72 -2.62 7.78
C HIS A 356 15.29 -4.03 7.64
N ASP A 357 15.77 -4.58 8.75
CA ASP A 357 16.36 -5.90 8.79
C ASP A 357 16.03 -6.65 10.09
N ALA A 358 16.43 -7.91 10.14
CA ALA A 358 16.20 -8.78 11.28
C ALA A 358 16.85 -8.22 12.57
N LYS A 359 18.04 -7.64 12.50
CA LYS A 359 18.76 -7.16 13.68
C LYS A 359 18.02 -5.98 14.33
N GLU A 360 17.56 -5.03 13.52
CA GLU A 360 16.75 -3.91 13.99
C GLU A 360 15.42 -4.38 14.57
N LEU A 361 14.79 -5.38 13.96
CA LEU A 361 13.55 -5.98 14.46
C LEU A 361 13.76 -6.66 15.83
N GLU A 362 14.84 -7.42 15.99
CA GLU A 362 15.21 -8.05 17.27
C GLU A 362 15.41 -7.01 18.36
N GLN A 363 16.17 -5.94 18.06
CA GLN A 363 16.40 -4.84 18.99
C GLN A 363 15.09 -4.12 19.37
N ALA A 364 14.23 -3.82 18.39
CA ALA A 364 12.94 -3.18 18.61
C ALA A 364 12.08 -3.98 19.60
N MET A 365 11.97 -5.30 19.41
CA MET A 365 11.23 -6.16 20.32
C MET A 365 11.81 -6.15 21.75
N GLN A 366 13.11 -5.92 21.92
CA GLN A 366 13.74 -5.79 23.24
C GLN A 366 13.45 -4.48 23.96
N GLU A 367 13.31 -3.40 23.22
CA GLU A 367 13.15 -2.05 23.77
C GLU A 367 11.68 -1.65 23.95
N THR A 368 10.75 -2.31 23.25
CA THR A 368 9.32 -2.02 23.39
C THR A 368 8.79 -2.37 24.79
N SER A 369 8.04 -1.45 25.38
CA SER A 369 7.34 -1.65 26.65
C SER A 369 6.03 -0.85 26.67
N PRO A 370 5.07 -1.18 27.55
CA PRO A 370 3.76 -0.51 27.58
C PRO A 370 3.84 1.01 27.71
N LEU A 371 2.95 1.71 27.02
CA LEU A 371 2.81 3.17 27.06
C LEU A 371 1.65 3.52 28.01
N ALA A 372 1.93 3.53 29.31
CA ALA A 372 0.90 3.77 30.32
C ALA A 372 0.13 5.08 30.07
N GLY A 373 -1.20 5.02 30.12
CA GLY A 373 -2.07 6.17 29.89
C GLY A 373 -2.11 6.68 28.45
N SER A 374 -1.58 5.93 27.46
CA SER A 374 -1.76 6.28 26.03
C SER A 374 -3.09 5.78 25.47
N ILE A 375 -3.77 4.87 26.17
CA ILE A 375 -4.96 4.19 25.67
C ILE A 375 -6.10 5.19 25.46
N PHE A 376 -6.59 5.30 24.23
CA PHE A 376 -7.66 6.20 23.85
C PHE A 376 -8.51 5.66 22.71
N GLN A 377 -9.78 5.40 23.04
CA GLN A 377 -10.81 5.04 22.08
C GLN A 377 -11.53 6.31 21.60
N LEU A 378 -11.59 6.50 20.29
CA LEU A 378 -12.28 7.63 19.68
C LEU A 378 -13.66 7.22 19.16
N ASP A 379 -14.70 7.75 19.79
CA ASP A 379 -16.11 7.48 19.46
C ASP A 379 -16.76 8.65 18.70
N VAL A 380 -16.08 9.10 17.65
CA VAL A 380 -16.62 10.10 16.71
C VAL A 380 -17.00 9.40 15.42
N VAL A 381 -18.17 9.75 14.88
CA VAL A 381 -18.68 9.20 13.61
C VAL A 381 -18.07 9.96 12.43
N ALA A 382 -17.40 9.23 11.55
CA ALA A 382 -16.79 9.74 10.31
C ALA A 382 -15.93 11.03 10.46
N PRO A 383 -15.05 11.13 11.47
CA PRO A 383 -14.17 12.29 11.61
C PRO A 383 -13.21 12.40 10.43
N LYS A 384 -12.87 13.63 10.05
CA LYS A 384 -11.84 13.87 9.03
C LYS A 384 -10.47 13.49 9.57
N LYS A 385 -9.51 13.18 8.69
CA LYS A 385 -8.15 12.76 9.08
C LYS A 385 -7.51 13.68 10.14
N ARG A 386 -7.50 14.99 9.87
CA ARG A 386 -6.92 15.99 10.80
C ARG A 386 -7.66 16.10 12.12
N GLU A 387 -8.96 15.89 12.13
CA GLU A 387 -9.76 15.90 13.37
C GLU A 387 -9.41 14.69 14.24
N ILE A 388 -9.26 13.50 13.64
CA ILE A 388 -8.75 12.31 14.34
C ILE A 388 -7.40 12.61 14.96
N PHE A 389 -6.45 13.14 14.17
CA PHE A 389 -5.13 13.48 14.66
C PHE A 389 -5.19 14.48 15.82
N SER A 390 -5.95 15.57 15.69
CA SER A 390 -6.11 16.59 16.73
C SER A 390 -6.69 16.03 18.02
N LEU A 391 -7.75 15.22 17.95
CA LEU A 391 -8.38 14.64 19.16
C LEU A 391 -7.46 13.64 19.86
N ARG A 392 -6.75 12.81 19.07
CA ARG A 392 -5.77 11.85 19.60
C ARG A 392 -4.57 12.55 20.24
N LEU A 393 -4.07 13.61 19.61
CA LEU A 393 -2.99 14.42 20.14
C LEU A 393 -3.42 15.15 21.41
N ALA A 394 -4.63 15.74 21.43
CA ALA A 394 -5.18 16.39 22.61
C ALA A 394 -5.25 15.44 23.82
N HIS A 395 -5.63 14.17 23.59
CA HIS A 395 -5.60 13.15 24.65
C HIS A 395 -4.17 12.91 25.19
N LEU A 396 -3.15 12.80 24.32
CA LEU A 396 -1.77 12.58 24.75
C LEU A 396 -1.20 13.78 25.52
N VAL A 397 -1.48 14.99 25.04
CA VAL A 397 -0.99 16.23 25.64
C VAL A 397 -1.68 16.50 26.97
N GLY A 398 -3.02 16.37 27.02
CA GLY A 398 -3.83 16.79 28.15
C GLY A 398 -3.69 18.30 28.39
N ASP A 399 -3.55 18.70 29.66
CA ASP A 399 -3.36 20.11 30.05
C ASP A 399 -1.89 20.56 30.06
N ASN A 400 -0.97 19.74 29.56
CA ASN A 400 0.47 20.02 29.60
C ASN A 400 0.93 20.81 28.37
N ASP A 401 1.97 21.64 28.53
CA ASP A 401 2.76 22.15 27.41
C ASP A 401 3.94 21.18 27.16
N LEU A 402 3.92 20.49 26.02
CA LEU A 402 4.96 19.54 25.60
C LEU A 402 5.92 20.15 24.56
N GLY A 403 5.88 21.46 24.38
CA GLY A 403 6.68 22.20 23.42
C GLY A 403 6.11 22.22 22.00
N THR A 404 6.93 22.72 21.08
CA THR A 404 6.59 22.83 19.64
C THR A 404 7.42 21.84 18.83
N LEU A 405 6.76 21.19 17.87
CA LEU A 405 7.40 20.27 16.93
C LEU A 405 7.32 20.83 15.51
N SER A 406 8.39 20.64 14.75
CA SER A 406 8.42 20.95 13.32
C SER A 406 7.97 19.73 12.53
N THR A 407 7.15 19.96 11.50
CA THR A 407 6.83 18.92 10.51
C THR A 407 7.81 18.98 9.34
N GLY A 408 7.91 17.90 8.57
CA GLY A 408 8.74 17.88 7.38
C GLY A 408 8.10 18.59 6.18
N PRO A 409 8.70 18.46 4.98
CA PRO A 409 8.27 19.17 3.78
C PRO A 409 6.99 18.60 3.14
N HIS A 410 6.59 17.37 3.47
CA HIS A 410 5.43 16.75 2.85
C HIS A 410 4.16 17.01 3.67
N ILE A 411 4.26 16.83 4.99
CA ILE A 411 3.17 16.93 5.93
C ILE A 411 3.24 18.29 6.61
N HIS A 412 2.13 19.03 6.58
CA HIS A 412 2.06 20.33 7.21
C HIS A 412 0.91 20.38 8.21
N TYR A 413 1.29 20.65 9.45
CA TYR A 413 0.43 21.10 10.54
C TYR A 413 0.91 22.50 10.93
N GLY A 414 0.01 23.46 11.06
CA GLY A 414 0.41 24.83 11.32
C GLY A 414 -0.75 25.74 11.72
N THR A 415 -0.38 26.91 12.22
CA THR A 415 -1.32 27.94 12.66
C THR A 415 -1.92 28.65 11.45
N LEU A 416 -3.26 28.70 11.40
CA LEU A 416 -3.98 29.46 10.39
C LEU A 416 -4.27 30.85 10.93
N SER A 417 -3.50 31.83 10.49
CA SER A 417 -3.74 33.24 10.80
C SER A 417 -4.67 33.81 9.73
N LEU A 418 -5.91 34.16 10.11
CA LEU A 418 -6.81 34.92 9.26
C LEU A 418 -6.44 36.40 9.36
N ASN A 419 -5.97 37.01 8.27
CA ASN A 419 -5.90 38.47 8.20
C ASN A 419 -7.34 39.00 8.27
N GLN A 420 -7.69 39.67 9.36
CA GLN A 420 -9.01 40.29 9.53
C GLN A 420 -9.14 41.64 8.80
N GLU A 421 -8.16 42.01 7.98
CA GLU A 421 -8.24 43.18 7.12
C GLU A 421 -8.70 42.75 5.72
N SER A 422 -10.00 42.93 5.44
CA SER A 422 -10.60 42.89 4.11
C SER A 422 -11.70 43.93 4.03
#